data_AF-A0AAW2PJM2-F1
#
_entry.id   AF-A0AAW2PJM2-F1
#
_cell.length_a   1.000
_cell.length_b   1.000
_cell.length_c   1.000
_cell.angle_alpha   90.00
_cell.angle_beta   90.00
_cell.angle_gamma   90.00
#
_symmetry.space_group_name_H-M   'P 1'
#
loop_
_entity.id
_entity.type
_entity.pdbx_description
1 polymer ?
#
loop_
_entity_poly.entity_id
_entity_poly.type
_entity_poly.pdbx_seq_one_letter_code
_entity_poly.pdbx_strand_id
1 'polypeptide(L)'
;MPVKNVVAWTSMIKAYVENDMVDEALKLFHEMPQYNLYSWNIIIYGLLDESRVNEAKELFDSMPWRNTVSWTTMVTGLARNGMVELARRF
;
A
#
# COMPACT_ATOMS: atom_id res chain seq x y z
N MET A 1 -6.36 0.93 26.45
CA MET A 1 -5.35 0.42 25.50
C MET A 1 -4.22 1.44 25.42
N PRO A 2 -2.93 1.05 25.47
CA PRO A 2 -1.84 1.99 25.26
C PRO A 2 -1.98 2.59 23.86
N VAL A 3 -1.80 3.90 23.74
CA VAL A 3 -1.92 4.63 22.47
C VAL A 3 -0.92 4.03 21.49
N LYS A 4 -1.41 3.24 20.53
CA LYS A 4 -0.57 2.78 19.41
C LYS A 4 -0.22 4.01 18.58
N ASN A 5 1.05 4.40 18.60
CA ASN A 5 1.54 5.46 17.73
C ASN A 5 1.55 4.98 16.27
N VAL A 6 1.64 5.93 15.33
CA VAL A 6 1.65 5.66 13.88
C VAL A 6 2.68 4.59 13.49
N VAL A 7 3.84 4.55 14.16
CA VAL A 7 4.89 3.56 13.93
C VAL A 7 4.39 2.14 14.23
N ALA A 8 3.74 1.91 15.38
CA ALA A 8 3.21 0.60 15.73
C ALA A 8 2.17 0.09 14.71
N TRP A 9 1.28 0.97 14.24
CA TRP A 9 0.33 0.64 13.16
C TRP A 9 1.05 0.23 11.88
N THR A 10 1.99 1.05 11.42
CA THR A 10 2.73 0.76 10.19
C THR A 10 3.56 -0.53 10.27
N SER A 11 4.12 -0.84 11.44
CA SER A 11 4.86 -2.09 11.66
C SER A 11 3.96 -3.31 11.61
N MET A 12 2.75 -3.26 12.19
CA MET A 12 1.79 -4.36 12.10
C MET A 12 1.29 -4.55 10.67
N ILE A 13 0.95 -3.46 9.97
CA ILE A 13 0.54 -3.49 8.55
C ILE A 13 1.62 -4.17 7.71
N LYS A 14 2.89 -3.76 7.88
CA LYS A 14 4.04 -4.37 7.21
C LYS A 14 4.15 -5.86 7.51
N ALA A 15 4.03 -6.25 8.78
CA ALA A 15 4.12 -7.65 9.17
C ALA A 15 3.00 -8.49 8.52
N TYR A 16 1.78 -7.97 8.42
CA TYR A 16 0.70 -8.68 7.72
C TYR A 16 0.98 -8.82 6.22
N VAL A 17 1.45 -7.77 5.55
CA VAL A 17 1.82 -7.84 4.12
C VAL A 17 2.96 -8.83 3.88
N GLU A 18 3.98 -8.87 4.76
CA GLU A 18 5.11 -9.82 4.65
C GLU A 18 4.74 -11.28 4.91
N ASN A 19 3.53 -11.56 5.41
CA ASN A 19 3.00 -12.90 5.64
C ASN A 19 1.83 -13.25 4.70
N ASP A 20 1.69 -12.55 3.58
CA ASP A 20 0.61 -12.74 2.59
C ASP A 20 -0.80 -12.59 3.21
N MET A 21 -0.93 -11.75 4.24
CA MET A 21 -2.19 -11.45 4.92
C MET A 21 -2.69 -10.05 4.55
N VAL A 22 -2.75 -9.73 3.26
CA VAL A 22 -3.04 -8.36 2.78
C VAL A 22 -4.43 -7.88 3.19
N ASP A 23 -5.43 -8.77 3.28
CA ASP A 23 -6.76 -8.40 3.76
C ASP A 23 -6.77 -7.95 5.23
N GLU A 24 -5.99 -8.59 6.09
CA GLU A 24 -5.84 -8.15 7.49
C GLU A 24 -5.05 -6.85 7.58
N ALA A 25 -4.03 -6.70 6.71
CA ALA A 25 -3.29 -5.45 6.58
C ALA A 25 -4.21 -4.29 6.16
N LEU A 26 -5.12 -4.52 5.20
CA LEU A 26 -6.11 -3.56 4.71
C LEU A 26 -7.12 -3.16 5.80
N LYS A 27 -7.68 -4.12 6.52
CA LYS A 27 -8.58 -3.85 7.66
C LYS A 27 -7.88 -2.94 8.67
N LEU A 28 -6.65 -3.29 9.04
CA LEU A 28 -5.87 -2.54 10.00
C LEU A 28 -5.48 -1.14 9.49
N PHE A 29 -5.20 -1.02 8.20
CA PHE A 29 -4.97 0.26 7.55
C PHE A 29 -6.20 1.18 7.63
N HIS A 30 -7.40 0.66 7.34
CA HIS A 30 -8.64 1.45 7.43
C HIS A 30 -9.03 1.85 8.86
N GLU A 31 -8.62 1.07 9.86
CA GLU A 31 -8.80 1.42 11.29
C GLU A 31 -7.79 2.46 11.80
N MET A 32 -6.75 2.77 11.02
CA MET A 32 -5.66 3.63 11.45
C MET A 32 -6.17 5.08 11.62
N PRO A 33 -5.99 5.70 12.81
CA PRO A 33 -6.55 7.03 13.08
C PRO A 33 -5.81 8.16 12.36
N GLN A 34 -4.55 7.93 11.98
CA GLN A 34 -3.70 8.88 11.26
C GLN A 34 -2.83 8.12 10.27
N TYR A 35 -2.87 8.52 9.02
CA TYR A 35 -2.13 7.88 7.94
C TYR A 35 -0.82 8.62 7.68
N ASN A 36 0.25 7.90 7.34
CA ASN A 36 1.47 8.49 6.81
C ASN A 36 1.78 7.88 5.43
N LEU A 37 2.67 8.50 4.65
CA LEU A 37 3.01 8.00 3.31
C LEU A 37 3.49 6.55 3.32
N TYR A 38 4.11 6.12 4.42
CA TYR A 38 4.62 4.76 4.56
C TYR A 38 3.49 3.72 4.64
N SER A 39 2.44 3.96 5.43
CA SER A 39 1.30 3.03 5.53
C SER A 39 0.58 2.86 4.20
N TRP A 40 0.38 3.96 3.46
CA TRP A 40 -0.17 3.92 2.10
C TRP A 40 0.68 3.06 1.17
N ASN A 41 1.99 3.33 1.11
CA ASN A 41 2.89 2.64 0.20
C ASN A 41 3.00 1.13 0.50
N ILE A 42 2.93 0.71 1.78
CA ILE A 42 2.96 -0.71 2.15
C ILE A 42 1.71 -1.44 1.65
N ILE A 43 0.51 -0.88 1.84
CA ILE A 43 -0.71 -1.55 1.38
C ILE A 43 -0.78 -1.59 -0.14
N ILE A 44 -0.43 -0.50 -0.81
CA ILE A 44 -0.38 -0.47 -2.27
C ILE A 44 0.60 -1.54 -2.78
N TYR A 45 1.76 -1.69 -2.13
CA TYR A 45 2.70 -2.76 -2.45
C TYR A 45 2.07 -4.15 -2.28
N GLY A 46 1.45 -4.44 -1.12
CA GLY A 46 0.84 -5.74 -0.86
C GLY A 46 -0.26 -6.09 -1.86
N LEU A 47 -1.11 -5.12 -2.21
CA LEU A 47 -2.15 -5.30 -3.23
C LEU A 47 -1.55 -5.60 -4.62
N LEU A 48 -0.47 -4.92 -4.99
CA LEU A 48 0.22 -5.20 -6.26
C LEU A 48 0.89 -6.58 -6.25
N ASP A 49 1.41 -7.04 -5.12
CA ASP A 49 2.03 -8.37 -4.98
C ASP A 49 0.99 -9.50 -5.14
N GLU A 50 -0.22 -9.31 -4.61
CA GLU A 50 -1.38 -10.21 -4.80
C GLU A 50 -2.11 -10.03 -6.15
N SER A 51 -1.55 -9.25 -7.09
CA SER A 51 -2.18 -8.94 -8.39
C SER A 51 -3.54 -8.20 -8.31
N ARG A 52 -3.86 -7.60 -7.16
CA ARG A 52 -5.06 -6.78 -6.91
C ARG A 52 -4.87 -5.35 -7.40
N VAL A 53 -4.51 -5.21 -8.67
CA VAL A 53 -4.06 -3.94 -9.26
C VAL A 53 -5.13 -2.83 -9.21
N ASN A 54 -6.40 -3.17 -9.39
CA ASN A 54 -7.47 -2.18 -9.36
C ASN A 54 -7.59 -1.52 -7.98
N GLU A 55 -7.57 -2.31 -6.91
CA GLU A 55 -7.61 -1.81 -5.53
C GLU A 55 -6.35 -0.98 -5.21
N ALA A 56 -5.18 -1.44 -5.65
CA ALA A 56 -3.93 -0.69 -5.48
C ALA A 56 -4.01 0.69 -6.15
N LYS A 57 -4.59 0.76 -7.35
CA LYS A 57 -4.78 2.01 -8.09
C LYS A 57 -5.80 2.92 -7.42
N GLU A 58 -6.95 2.41 -6.98
CA GLU A 58 -7.95 3.19 -6.26
C GLU A 58 -7.35 3.79 -4.98
N LEU A 59 -6.58 3.00 -4.24
CA LEU A 59 -5.92 3.45 -3.03
C LEU A 59 -4.84 4.50 -3.34
N PHE A 60 -4.03 4.28 -4.38
CA PHE A 60 -3.06 5.26 -4.86
C PHE A 60 -3.72 6.57 -5.28
N ASP A 61 -4.85 6.52 -5.99
CA ASP A 61 -5.62 7.69 -6.45
C ASP A 61 -6.23 8.49 -5.28
N SER A 62 -6.55 7.81 -4.18
CA SER A 62 -7.05 8.42 -2.95
C SER A 62 -5.99 9.08 -2.06
N MET A 63 -4.69 8.87 -2.34
CA MET A 63 -3.61 9.43 -1.54
C MET A 63 -3.63 10.98 -1.56
N PRO A 64 -3.68 11.65 -0.40
CA PRO A 64 -3.67 13.12 -0.33
C PRO A 64 -2.36 13.73 -0.85
N TRP A 65 -1.25 13.03 -0.65
CA TRP A 65 0.09 13.43 -1.08
C TRP A 65 0.83 12.19 -1.58
N ARG A 66 1.68 12.36 -2.59
CA ARG A 66 2.49 11.29 -3.19
C ARG A 66 3.94 11.73 -3.24
N ASN A 67 4.85 10.78 -3.05
CA ASN A 67 6.28 11.02 -3.19
C ASN A 67 6.89 10.03 -4.21
N THR A 68 8.20 10.13 -4.42
CA THR A 68 8.94 9.23 -5.32
C THR A 68 8.71 7.75 -5.02
N VAL A 69 8.58 7.38 -3.75
CA VAL A 69 8.31 5.99 -3.35
C VAL A 69 6.94 5.55 -3.84
N SER A 70 5.89 6.38 -3.66
CA SER A 70 4.54 6.05 -4.13
C SER A 70 4.51 5.75 -5.64
N TRP A 71 5.13 6.60 -6.47
CA TRP A 71 5.20 6.40 -7.92
C TRP A 71 6.03 5.16 -8.28
N THR A 72 7.18 4.97 -7.62
CA THR A 72 8.04 3.81 -7.85
C THR A 72 7.33 2.51 -7.50
N THR A 73 6.55 2.47 -6.41
CA THR A 73 5.75 1.31 -6.03
C THR A 73 4.74 0.96 -7.12
N MET A 74 4.01 1.94 -7.66
CA MET A 74 3.06 1.70 -8.76
C MET A 74 3.76 1.18 -10.02
N VAL A 75 4.81 1.87 -10.51
CA VAL A 75 5.51 1.48 -11.74
C VAL A 75 6.08 0.06 -11.63
N THR A 76 6.76 -0.23 -10.51
CA THR A 76 7.42 -1.53 -10.32
C THR A 76 6.39 -2.66 -10.13
N GLY A 77 5.34 -2.44 -9.34
CA GLY A 77 4.29 -3.43 -9.13
C GLY A 77 3.48 -3.70 -10.41
N LEU A 78 3.12 -2.67 -11.17
CA LEU A 78 2.44 -2.82 -12.46
C LEU A 78 3.30 -3.59 -13.48
N ALA A 79 4.60 -3.29 -13.56
CA ALA A 79 5.51 -4.00 -14.44
C ALA A 79 5.61 -5.50 -14.08
N ARG A 80 5.68 -5.84 -12.79
CA ARG A 80 5.68 -7.24 -12.30
C ARG A 80 4.40 -7.98 -12.66
N ASN A 81 3.26 -7.29 -12.66
CA ASN A 81 1.96 -7.82 -13.06
C ASN A 81 1.75 -7.86 -14.59
N GLY A 82 2.78 -7.58 -15.38
CA GLY A 82 2.68 -7.56 -16.86
C GLY A 82 1.90 -6.37 -17.41
N MET A 83 1.46 -5.42 -16.56
CA MET A 83 0.68 -4.23 -16.95
C MET A 83 1.59 -3.09 -17.42
N VAL A 84 2.52 -3.39 -18.33
CA VAL A 84 3.58 -2.47 -18.77
C VAL A 84 3.03 -1.19 -19.38
N GLU A 85 1.95 -1.28 -20.16
CA GLU A 85 1.31 -0.09 -20.75
C GLU A 85 0.68 0.84 -19.71
N LEU A 86 0.20 0.29 -18.60
CA LEU A 86 -0.28 1.10 -17.48
C LEU A 86 0.89 1.69 -16.71
N ALA A 87 1.96 0.91 -16.48
CA ALA A 87 3.17 1.38 -15.80
C ALA A 87 3.83 2.59 -16.48
N ARG A 88 3.81 2.66 -17.82
CA ARG A 88 4.35 3.79 -18.60
C ARG A 88 3.58 5.11 -18.45
N ARG A 89 2.38 5.07 -17.88
CA ARG A 89 1.54 6.26 -17.67
C ARG A 89 1.79 6.95 -16.33
N PHE A 90 2.59 6.32 -15.46
CA PHE A 90 3.05 6.85 -14.17
C PHE A 90 4.46 7.43 -14.32
#